data_AF-A0A7X2JFA9-F1
#
_entry.id   AF-A0A7X2JFA9-F1
#
_cell.length_a   1.000
_cell.length_b   1.000
_cell.length_c   1.000
_cell.angle_alpha   90.00
_cell.angle_beta   90.00
_cell.angle_gamma   90.00
#
_symmetry.space_group_name_H-M   'P 1'
#
loop_
_entity.id
_entity.type
_entity.pdbx_description
1 polymer ?
#
loop_
_entity_poly.entity_id
_entity_poly.type
_entity_poly.pdbx_seq_one_letter_code
_entity_poly.pdbx_strand_id
1 'polypeptide(L)'
;MNCKARVIPYRTNAENTDKNNPLYETEISNAKWWAYDLPGNTGWIAYIVCLVLCFARGFTVFAADACIPAALMLLGVSELIRERIAGLDRVLPRSYLLMGFGALTLGGALGAAVSVTGLIFLEKRLLPALMLAGGALCCIFAGLLYRGYRKR
;
A
#
# COMPACT_ATOMS: atom_id res chain seq x y z
N MET A 1 -28.98 24.48 10.27
CA MET A 1 -28.88 23.19 9.55
C MET A 1 -27.75 22.39 10.17
N ASN A 2 -28.09 21.37 10.96
CA ASN A 2 -27.12 20.57 11.72
C ASN A 2 -26.82 19.29 10.93
N CYS A 3 -25.81 19.32 10.06
CA CYS A 3 -25.37 18.15 9.32
C CYS A 3 -24.49 17.29 10.25
N LYS A 4 -25.12 16.48 11.09
CA LYS A 4 -24.41 15.38 11.76
C LYS A 4 -24.03 14.37 10.68
N ALA A 5 -22.77 14.41 10.23
CA ALA A 5 -22.17 13.32 9.50
C ALA A 5 -22.33 12.06 10.35
N ARG A 6 -23.25 11.20 9.94
CA ARG A 6 -23.46 9.89 10.56
C ARG A 6 -22.22 9.07 10.20
N VAL A 7 -21.28 8.96 11.14
CA VAL A 7 -20.24 7.92 11.09
C VAL A 7 -21.00 6.60 11.19
N ILE A 8 -21.31 6.02 10.04
CA ILE A 8 -21.95 4.70 9.98
C ILE A 8 -20.89 3.72 10.49
N PRO A 9 -21.13 3.01 11.61
CA PRO A 9 -20.19 2.00 12.07
C PRO A 9 -20.05 0.93 10.99
N TYR A 10 -18.81 0.72 10.55
CA TYR A 10 -18.40 -0.23 9.50
C TYR A 10 -18.98 -1.65 9.66
N ARG A 11 -19.30 -2.04 10.91
CA ARG A 11 -19.89 -3.32 11.28
C ARG A 11 -21.17 -3.66 10.51
N THR A 12 -22.04 -2.69 10.18
CA THR A 12 -23.33 -2.97 9.53
C THR A 12 -23.24 -3.28 8.02
N ASN A 13 -22.16 -2.89 7.34
CA ASN A 13 -21.93 -3.25 5.93
C ASN A 13 -21.10 -4.54 5.80
N ALA A 14 -20.24 -4.81 6.77
CA ALA A 14 -19.51 -6.07 6.89
C ALA A 14 -20.46 -7.24 7.19
N GLU A 15 -21.45 -7.06 8.07
CA GLU A 15 -22.42 -8.11 8.45
C GLU A 15 -23.30 -8.57 7.27
N ASN A 16 -23.57 -7.70 6.29
CA ASN A 16 -24.30 -8.06 5.06
C ASN A 16 -23.42 -8.70 3.96
N THR A 17 -22.09 -8.59 4.07
CA THR A 17 -21.12 -9.25 3.16
C THR A 17 -20.49 -10.51 3.77
N ASP A 18 -20.75 -10.79 5.05
CA ASP A 18 -20.17 -11.85 5.89
C ASP A 18 -20.51 -13.28 5.44
N LYS A 19 -21.62 -13.50 4.73
CA LYS A 19 -21.99 -14.87 4.30
C LYS A 19 -21.09 -15.47 3.21
N ASN A 20 -20.32 -14.67 2.47
CA ASN A 20 -19.52 -15.14 1.32
C ASN A 20 -18.04 -14.72 1.34
N ASN A 21 -17.58 -13.96 2.33
CA ASN A 21 -16.21 -13.43 2.35
C ASN A 21 -15.38 -14.17 3.41
N PRO A 22 -14.53 -15.14 3.02
CA PRO A 22 -13.73 -15.88 3.99
C PRO A 22 -12.82 -14.93 4.77
N LEU A 23 -12.81 -15.08 6.09
CA LEU A 23 -11.91 -14.36 6.99
C LEU A 23 -10.52 -14.98 6.92
N TYR A 24 -9.52 -14.12 6.93
CA TYR A 24 -8.11 -14.50 6.96
C TYR A 24 -7.49 -14.00 8.25
N GLU A 25 -6.71 -14.85 8.90
CA GLU A 25 -6.05 -14.55 10.16
C GLU A 25 -4.53 -14.70 9.99
N THR A 26 -3.76 -13.89 10.70
CA THR A 26 -2.29 -13.95 10.67
C THR A 26 -1.69 -14.27 12.04
N GLU A 27 -0.90 -15.35 12.07
CA GLU A 27 -0.15 -15.82 13.24
C GLU A 27 1.25 -15.17 13.34
N ILE A 28 1.56 -14.17 12.50
CA ILE A 28 2.85 -13.48 12.54
C ILE A 28 3.07 -12.88 13.93
N SER A 29 4.18 -13.19 14.61
CA SER A 29 4.46 -12.58 15.92
C SER A 29 4.53 -11.05 15.83
N ASN A 30 4.18 -10.33 16.90
CA ASN A 30 4.23 -8.85 16.91
C ASN A 30 5.60 -8.32 16.45
N ALA A 31 6.70 -8.92 16.89
CA ALA A 31 8.05 -8.51 16.47
C ALA A 31 8.25 -8.64 14.95
N LYS A 32 7.80 -9.74 14.34
CA LYS A 32 7.88 -9.93 12.88
C LYS A 32 6.95 -8.97 12.13
N TRP A 33 5.78 -8.71 12.68
CA TRP A 33 4.83 -7.75 12.11
C TRP A 33 5.48 -6.37 11.98
N TRP A 34 6.05 -5.84 13.07
CA TRP A 34 6.75 -4.57 13.07
C TRP A 34 7.97 -4.57 12.14
N ALA A 35 8.72 -5.68 12.09
CA ALA A 35 9.87 -5.83 11.20
C ALA A 35 9.49 -5.77 9.71
N TYR A 36 8.25 -6.10 9.35
CA TYR A 36 7.76 -5.98 7.97
C TYR A 36 7.02 -4.67 7.70
N ASP A 37 6.22 -4.21 8.67
CA ASP A 37 5.42 -2.98 8.54
C ASP A 37 6.30 -1.73 8.41
N LEU A 38 7.39 -1.63 9.20
CA LEU A 38 8.29 -0.47 9.17
C LEU A 38 8.96 -0.27 7.79
N PRO A 39 9.64 -1.28 7.21
CA PRO A 39 10.22 -1.15 5.87
C PRO A 39 9.17 -0.93 4.77
N GLY A 40 8.01 -1.60 4.84
CA GLY A 40 6.93 -1.42 3.88
C GLY A 40 6.41 0.03 3.89
N ASN A 41 6.20 0.59 5.08
CA ASN A 41 5.77 1.98 5.25
C ASN A 41 6.82 2.99 4.80
N THR A 42 8.08 2.74 5.14
CA THR A 42 9.20 3.56 4.65
C THR A 42 9.25 3.55 3.12
N GLY A 43 8.97 2.39 2.50
CA GLY A 43 9.00 2.21 1.06
C GLY A 43 8.01 3.09 0.31
N TRP A 44 6.72 3.07 0.67
CA TRP A 44 5.73 3.90 -0.03
C TRP A 44 5.93 5.39 0.27
N ILE A 45 6.32 5.77 1.49
CA ILE A 45 6.62 7.18 1.83
C ILE A 45 7.76 7.69 0.96
N ALA A 46 8.87 6.94 0.87
CA ALA A 46 10.00 7.30 0.04
C ALA A 46 9.59 7.45 -1.44
N TYR A 47 8.75 6.53 -1.94
CA TYR A 47 8.23 6.57 -3.30
C TYR A 47 7.46 7.88 -3.57
N ILE A 48 6.49 8.21 -2.72
CA ILE A 48 5.65 9.42 -2.88
C ILE A 48 6.47 10.69 -2.75
N VAL A 49 7.36 10.79 -1.76
CA VAL A 49 8.22 11.97 -1.59
C VAL A 49 9.10 12.18 -2.83
N CYS A 50 9.71 11.12 -3.35
CA CYS A 50 10.53 11.23 -4.56
C CYS A 50 9.70 11.59 -5.79
N LEU A 51 8.48 11.09 -5.92
CA LEU A 51 7.55 11.47 -6.98
C LEU A 51 7.20 12.97 -6.92
N VAL A 52 6.91 13.51 -5.73
CA VAL A 52 6.67 14.96 -5.54
C VAL A 52 7.91 15.76 -5.93
N LEU A 53 9.11 15.31 -5.56
CA LEU A 53 10.36 15.94 -5.98
C LEU A 53 10.61 15.86 -7.49
N CYS A 54 10.16 14.80 -8.16
CA CYS A 54 10.19 14.72 -9.62
C CYS A 54 9.31 15.82 -10.24
N PHE A 55 8.08 16.00 -9.76
CA PHE A 55 7.20 17.09 -10.22
C PHE A 55 7.76 18.48 -9.92
N ALA A 56 8.38 18.67 -8.76
CA ALA A 56 9.03 19.93 -8.39
C ALA A 56 10.20 20.31 -9.34
N ARG A 57 10.79 19.32 -10.02
CA ARG A 57 11.84 19.53 -11.03
C ARG A 57 11.30 19.72 -12.45
N GLY A 58 10.01 19.49 -12.67
CA GLY A 58 9.34 19.64 -13.95
C GLY A 58 8.38 18.48 -14.25
N PHE A 59 7.38 18.75 -15.07
CA PHE A 59 6.46 17.73 -15.55
C PHE A 59 7.13 16.87 -16.63
N THR A 60 7.20 15.56 -16.40
CA THR A 60 7.80 14.59 -17.33
C THR A 60 6.88 13.39 -17.51
N VAL A 61 6.99 12.68 -18.63
CA VAL A 61 6.25 11.43 -18.87
C VAL A 61 6.53 10.41 -17.77
N PHE A 62 7.79 10.28 -17.34
CA PHE A 62 8.17 9.43 -16.19
C PHE A 62 7.41 9.79 -14.91
N ALA A 63 7.33 11.09 -14.56
CA ALA A 63 6.60 11.51 -13.37
C ALA A 63 5.09 11.24 -13.49
N ALA A 64 4.52 11.40 -14.69
CA ALA A 64 3.12 11.07 -14.95
C ALA A 64 2.86 9.55 -14.81
N ASP A 65 3.70 8.71 -15.39
CA ASP A 65 3.58 7.24 -15.31
C ASP A 65 3.72 6.75 -13.87
N ALA A 66 4.62 7.36 -13.10
CA ALA A 66 4.85 7.04 -11.69
C ALA A 66 3.67 7.41 -10.76
N CYS A 67 2.68 8.18 -11.24
CA CYS A 67 1.45 8.42 -10.48
C CYS A 67 0.58 7.16 -10.35
N ILE A 68 0.60 6.26 -11.34
CA ILE A 68 -0.19 5.02 -11.32
C ILE A 68 0.19 4.12 -10.12
N PRO A 69 1.47 3.73 -9.94
CA PRO A 69 1.88 2.94 -8.78
C PRO A 69 1.71 3.70 -7.46
N ALA A 70 1.93 5.02 -7.46
CA ALA A 70 1.67 5.86 -6.29
C ALA A 70 0.20 5.80 -5.84
N ALA A 71 -0.75 5.90 -6.78
CA ALA A 71 -2.17 5.79 -6.48
C ALA A 71 -2.53 4.42 -5.90
N LEU A 72 -1.98 3.33 -6.43
CA LEU A 72 -2.19 1.98 -5.90
C LEU A 72 -1.65 1.82 -4.47
N MET A 73 -0.44 2.35 -4.19
CA MET A 73 0.11 2.35 -2.84
C MET A 73 -0.78 3.13 -1.88
N LEU A 74 -1.24 4.33 -2.26
CA LEU A 74 -2.12 5.15 -1.42
C LEU A 74 -3.47 4.48 -1.16
N LEU A 75 -4.07 3.85 -2.17
CA LEU A 75 -5.31 3.09 -2.02
C LEU A 75 -5.14 1.98 -0.98
N GLY A 76 -4.11 1.15 -1.11
CA GLY A 76 -3.92 0.06 -0.16
C GLY A 76 -3.52 0.54 1.24
N VAL A 77 -2.74 1.61 1.37
CA VAL A 77 -2.43 2.21 2.68
C VAL A 77 -3.69 2.76 3.33
N SER A 78 -4.56 3.43 2.57
CA SER A 78 -5.81 3.99 3.09
C SER A 78 -6.74 2.89 3.63
N GLU A 79 -6.77 1.73 2.98
CA GLU A 79 -7.56 0.59 3.43
C GLU A 79 -6.96 -0.02 4.70
N LEU A 80 -5.64 -0.21 4.76
CA LEU A 80 -4.96 -0.72 5.95
C LEU A 80 -5.10 0.21 7.16
N ILE A 81 -5.07 1.53 6.97
CA ILE A 81 -5.29 2.50 8.05
C ILE A 81 -6.72 2.40 8.59
N ARG A 82 -7.72 2.28 7.70
CA ARG A 82 -9.13 2.09 8.12
C ARG A 82 -9.29 0.85 8.98
N GLU A 83 -8.66 -0.26 8.57
CA GLU A 83 -8.70 -1.51 9.32
C GLU A 83 -7.97 -1.41 10.67
N ARG A 84 -6.84 -0.69 10.72
CA ARG A 84 -6.12 -0.46 11.97
C ARG A 84 -6.93 0.37 12.97
N ILE A 85 -7.73 1.32 12.48
CA ILE A 85 -8.67 2.08 13.31
C ILE A 85 -9.82 1.20 13.80
N ALA A 86 -10.24 0.20 13.02
CA ALA A 86 -11.25 -0.77 13.39
C ALA A 86 -10.74 -1.89 14.34
N GLY A 87 -9.43 -1.94 14.61
CA GLY A 87 -8.79 -2.97 15.44
C GLY A 87 -8.77 -4.34 14.79
N LEU A 88 -8.89 -4.40 13.47
CA LEU A 88 -8.95 -5.64 12.68
C LEU A 88 -7.57 -6.10 12.20
N ASP A 89 -6.47 -5.55 12.72
CA ASP A 89 -5.08 -5.74 12.29
C ASP A 89 -4.70 -7.20 12.01
N ARG A 90 -5.28 -8.15 12.76
CA ARG A 90 -4.95 -9.58 12.71
C ARG A 90 -5.94 -10.45 11.95
N VAL A 91 -7.15 -9.97 11.72
CA VAL A 91 -8.23 -10.73 11.08
C VAL A 91 -8.86 -9.84 9.99
N LEU A 92 -8.53 -10.14 8.73
CA LEU A 92 -9.02 -9.38 7.58
C LEU A 92 -9.93 -10.24 6.70
N PRO A 93 -11.06 -9.71 6.21
CA PRO A 93 -11.78 -10.33 5.11
C PRO A 93 -10.95 -10.29 3.82
N ARG A 94 -11.15 -11.27 2.93
CA ARG A 94 -10.37 -11.44 1.69
C ARG A 94 -10.27 -10.16 0.83
N SER A 95 -11.38 -9.45 0.66
CA SER A 95 -11.44 -8.24 -0.17
C SER A 95 -10.50 -7.16 0.34
N TYR A 96 -10.45 -6.96 1.66
CA TYR A 96 -9.60 -5.96 2.31
C TYR A 96 -8.14 -6.38 2.33
N LEU A 97 -7.87 -7.68 2.46
CA LEU A 97 -6.51 -8.19 2.35
C LEU A 97 -5.91 -7.91 0.96
N LEU A 98 -6.71 -8.13 -0.09
CA LEU A 98 -6.33 -7.86 -1.48
C LEU A 98 -6.22 -6.36 -1.76
N MET A 99 -7.17 -5.56 -1.28
CA MET A 99 -7.13 -4.11 -1.49
C MET A 99 -6.05 -3.41 -0.66
N GLY A 100 -5.75 -3.90 0.54
CA GLY A 100 -4.69 -3.37 1.39
C GLY A 100 -3.31 -3.85 0.92
N PHE A 101 -2.87 -5.01 1.42
CA PHE A 101 -1.54 -5.53 1.13
C PHE A 101 -1.35 -5.94 -0.33
N GLY A 102 -2.40 -6.44 -1.00
CA GLY A 102 -2.32 -6.79 -2.42
C GLY A 102 -2.09 -5.57 -3.31
N ALA A 103 -2.82 -4.47 -3.09
CA ALA A 103 -2.60 -3.22 -3.83
C ALA A 103 -1.25 -2.57 -3.50
N LEU A 104 -0.78 -2.60 -2.24
CA LEU A 104 0.59 -2.17 -1.91
C LEU A 104 1.64 -3.00 -2.65
N THR A 105 1.45 -4.32 -2.73
CA THR A 105 2.39 -5.22 -3.39
C THR A 105 2.44 -4.94 -4.88
N LEU A 106 1.27 -4.82 -5.53
CA LEU A 106 1.16 -4.51 -6.95
C LEU A 106 1.67 -3.09 -7.26
N GLY A 107 1.32 -2.10 -6.44
CA GLY A 107 1.80 -0.73 -6.54
C GLY A 107 3.32 -0.66 -6.38
N GLY A 108 3.90 -1.41 -5.43
CA GLY A 108 5.34 -1.56 -5.26
C GLY A 108 6.03 -2.18 -6.47
N ALA A 109 5.47 -3.26 -7.01
CA ALA A 109 6.02 -3.94 -8.19
C ALA A 109 6.00 -3.04 -9.44
N LEU A 110 4.86 -2.40 -9.72
CA LEU A 110 4.73 -1.44 -10.81
C LEU A 110 5.62 -0.21 -10.58
N GLY A 111 5.69 0.27 -9.35
CA GLY A 111 6.54 1.39 -8.96
C GLY A 111 8.01 1.11 -9.21
N ALA A 112 8.47 -0.11 -8.88
CA ALA A 112 9.81 -0.57 -9.20
C ALA A 112 10.04 -0.64 -10.72
N ALA A 113 9.10 -1.23 -11.48
CA ALA A 113 9.21 -1.33 -12.94
C ALA A 113 9.30 0.04 -13.63
N VAL A 114 8.43 0.98 -13.24
CA VAL A 114 8.48 2.37 -13.74
C VAL A 114 9.80 3.04 -13.33
N SER A 115 10.28 2.83 -12.11
CA SER A 115 11.54 3.43 -11.65
C SER A 115 12.75 2.96 -12.46
N VAL A 116 12.73 1.71 -12.98
CA VAL A 116 13.77 1.20 -13.89
C VAL A 116 13.79 2.00 -15.20
N THR A 117 12.64 2.36 -15.77
CA THR A 117 12.61 3.19 -16.98
C THR A 117 13.22 4.56 -16.71
N GLY A 118 12.93 5.15 -15.55
CA GLY A 118 13.56 6.39 -15.08
C GLY A 118 15.08 6.28 -14.97
N LEU A 119 15.63 5.14 -14.51
CA LEU A 119 17.08 4.93 -14.42
C LEU A 119 17.77 4.81 -15.80
N ILE A 120 17.06 4.27 -16.78
CA ILE A 120 17.58 4.08 -18.15
C ILE A 120 17.56 5.39 -18.93
N PHE A 121 16.45 6.14 -18.85
CA PHE A 121 16.18 7.27 -19.74
C PHE A 121 16.48 8.66 -19.13
N LEU A 122 16.59 8.79 -17.81
CA LEU A 122 16.89 10.09 -17.18
C LEU A 122 18.37 10.23 -16.82
N GLU A 123 18.93 11.41 -17.06
CA GLU A 123 20.30 11.75 -16.65
C GLU A 123 20.46 11.76 -15.13
N LYS A 124 19.47 12.31 -14.40
CA LYS A 124 19.47 12.40 -12.94
C LYS A 124 18.88 11.14 -12.31
N ARG A 125 19.75 10.16 -12.06
CA ARG A 125 19.36 8.81 -11.58
C ARG A 125 18.99 8.73 -10.09
N LEU A 126 19.28 9.74 -9.27
CA LEU A 126 19.07 9.67 -7.82
C LEU A 126 17.60 9.45 -7.43
N LEU A 127 16.66 10.23 -7.98
CA LEU A 127 15.25 10.09 -7.62
C LEU A 127 14.66 8.77 -8.12
N PRO A 128 14.86 8.34 -9.39
CA PRO A 128 14.44 7.02 -9.83
C PRO A 128 15.06 5.87 -9.03
N ALA A 129 16.31 5.99 -8.58
CA ALA A 129 16.94 4.97 -7.72
C ALA A 129 16.24 4.85 -6.35
N LEU A 130 15.89 5.98 -5.73
CA LEU A 130 15.17 5.98 -4.46
C LEU A 130 13.73 5.48 -4.63
N MET A 131 13.06 5.83 -5.72
CA MET A 131 11.74 5.29 -6.07
C MET A 131 11.79 3.78 -6.31
N LEU A 132 12.85 3.27 -6.97
CA LEU A 132 13.06 1.84 -7.15
C LEU A 132 13.22 1.14 -5.80
N ALA A 133 14.08 1.67 -4.92
CA ALA A 133 14.28 1.12 -3.58
C ALA A 133 12.99 1.15 -2.75
N GLY A 134 12.26 2.27 -2.77
CA GLY A 134 10.98 2.41 -2.07
C GLY A 134 9.90 1.46 -2.58
N GLY A 135 9.77 1.34 -3.91
CA GLY A 135 8.84 0.40 -4.54
C GLY A 135 9.18 -1.06 -4.23
N ALA A 136 10.47 -1.42 -4.27
CA ALA A 136 10.94 -2.77 -3.93
C ALA A 136 10.69 -3.11 -2.46
N LEU A 137 11.00 -2.21 -1.52
CA LEU A 137 10.69 -2.39 -0.10
C LEU A 137 9.18 -2.59 0.11
N CYS A 138 8.36 -1.71 -0.48
CA CYS A 138 6.91 -1.82 -0.39
C CYS A 138 6.42 -3.18 -0.93
N CYS A 139 6.89 -3.59 -2.12
CA CYS A 139 6.50 -4.85 -2.74
C CYS A 139 6.87 -6.06 -1.88
N ILE A 140 8.11 -6.13 -1.39
CA ILE A 140 8.61 -7.29 -0.66
C ILE A 140 7.89 -7.40 0.68
N PHE A 141 7.86 -6.32 1.46
CA PHE A 141 7.37 -6.39 2.83
C PHE A 141 5.84 -6.43 2.91
N ALA A 142 5.12 -5.74 2.02
CA ALA A 142 3.67 -5.91 1.92
C ALA A 142 3.32 -7.32 1.43
N GLY A 143 4.10 -7.89 0.50
CA GLY A 143 3.92 -9.25 0.01
C GLY A 143 4.18 -10.31 1.09
N LEU A 144 5.19 -10.10 1.95
CA LEU A 144 5.46 -10.96 3.09
C LEU A 144 4.33 -10.93 4.12
N LEU A 145 3.78 -9.74 4.41
CA LEU A 145 2.60 -9.60 5.28
C LEU A 145 1.39 -10.29 4.66
N TYR A 146 1.10 -10.05 3.38
CA TYR A 146 0.01 -10.70 2.65
C TYR A 146 0.10 -12.24 2.73
N ARG A 147 1.29 -12.81 2.51
CA ARG A 147 1.51 -14.26 2.57
C ARG A 147 1.35 -14.84 3.98
N GLY A 148 1.48 -14.01 5.02
CA GLY A 148 1.30 -14.40 6.41
C GLY A 148 -0.15 -14.58 6.83
N TYR A 149 -1.11 -14.20 6.00
CA TYR A 149 -2.53 -14.42 6.24
C TYR A 149 -2.97 -15.78 5.70
N ARG A 150 -3.63 -16.57 6.55
CA ARG A 150 -4.24 -17.84 6.15
C ARG A 150 -5.75 -17.79 6.32
N LYS A 151 -6.46 -18.52 5.47
CA LYS A 151 -7.91 -18.68 5.59
C LYS A 151 -8.22 -19.38 6.91
N ARG A 152 -9.14 -18.79 7.68
CA ARG A 152 -9.68 -19.35 8.92
C ARG A 152 -10.70 -20.44 8.64
#